data_AF-A0AA36HPJ0-F1
#
_entry.id   AF-A0AA36HPJ0-F1
#
_cell.length_a   1.000
_cell.length_b   1.000
_cell.length_c   1.000
_cell.angle_alpha   90.00
_cell.angle_beta   90.00
_cell.angle_gamma   90.00
#
_symmetry.space_group_name_H-M   'P 1'
#
loop_
_entity.id
_entity.type
_entity.pdbx_description
1 polymer ?
#
loop_
_entity_poly.entity_id
_entity_poly.type
_entity_poly.pdbx_seq_one_letter_code
_entity_poly.pdbx_strand_id
1 'polypeptide(L)'
;MEGFVEESGWPCVDKQARRVECVSEFMDFVCSGDHSKGHICTLSDGIAKLKLDASIPATLLQACRGKSSSVEAVLEAIQQEGGPWTGELFWWPPGESHREEVCGDDLGDKLLRYRPFSEPCYVAELRGAERLPRGSHELTDTLTSVDVKDSGPRLPFWDRGHGFVGAAGSGLGLHVDQAWWSNIAKNFLGYKLVAIWGPGSPVLDTCGGELFRKPLSCGQLKSLEAASSVALLRPGDVACLSGDVKFGQPPKLATEVLPMREAVQSTLPELVRAVARLLYSPVL
;
A
#
# COMPACT_ATOMS: atom_id res chain seq x y z
N MET A 1 13.55 -15.83 -19.49
CA MET A 1 12.85 -14.70 -18.84
C MET A 1 12.22 -13.76 -19.86
N GLU A 2 12.79 -13.62 -21.08
CA GLU A 2 12.26 -12.77 -22.16
C GLU A 2 10.92 -13.22 -22.76
N GLY A 3 10.66 -14.52 -22.94
CA GLY A 3 9.40 -14.99 -23.53
C GLY A 3 8.17 -14.99 -22.61
N PHE A 4 8.28 -14.50 -21.37
CA PHE A 4 7.23 -14.65 -20.35
C PHE A 4 6.38 -13.38 -20.16
N VAL A 5 6.94 -12.22 -20.48
CA VAL A 5 6.28 -10.93 -20.26
C VAL A 5 5.20 -10.66 -21.31
N GLU A 6 5.37 -11.19 -22.53
CA GLU A 6 4.42 -11.03 -23.65
C GLU A 6 3.05 -11.69 -23.40
N GLU A 7 2.98 -12.82 -22.69
CA GLU A 7 1.70 -13.51 -22.43
C GLU A 7 0.89 -12.88 -21.29
N SER A 8 1.49 -11.95 -20.54
CA SER A 8 0.98 -11.58 -19.23
C SER A 8 0.01 -10.40 -19.19
N GLY A 9 -0.12 -9.66 -20.30
CA GLY A 9 -0.80 -8.37 -20.34
C GLY A 9 -0.21 -7.32 -19.37
N TRP A 10 0.87 -7.63 -18.65
CA TRP A 10 1.58 -6.69 -17.82
C TRP A 10 2.45 -5.79 -18.68
N PRO A 11 2.54 -4.48 -18.35
CA PRO A 11 3.48 -3.61 -19.04
C PRO A 11 4.91 -4.17 -18.93
N CYS A 12 5.65 -3.99 -20.03
CA CYS A 12 7.03 -4.39 -20.30
C CYS A 12 7.95 -4.55 -19.07
N VAL A 13 8.93 -5.48 -19.12
CA VAL A 13 9.99 -5.70 -18.11
C VAL A 13 10.58 -4.37 -17.60
N ASP A 14 10.64 -3.38 -18.49
CA ASP A 14 11.13 -2.02 -18.24
C ASP A 14 10.40 -1.24 -17.14
N LYS A 15 9.21 -1.68 -16.71
CA LYS A 15 8.39 -1.01 -15.69
C LYS A 15 8.48 -1.66 -14.31
N GLN A 16 9.21 -2.75 -14.18
CA GLN A 16 9.32 -3.42 -12.89
C GLN A 16 10.06 -2.55 -11.88
N ALA A 17 9.56 -2.54 -10.65
CA ALA A 17 10.28 -1.95 -9.53
C ALA A 17 11.68 -2.55 -9.39
N ARG A 18 12.67 -1.71 -9.04
CA ARG A 18 14.00 -2.20 -8.67
C ARG A 18 13.84 -3.05 -7.41
N ARG A 19 14.24 -4.32 -7.47
CA ARG A 19 14.23 -5.21 -6.31
C ARG A 19 15.66 -5.40 -5.82
N VAL A 20 15.87 -5.17 -4.54
CA VAL A 20 17.18 -5.28 -3.89
C VAL A 20 17.08 -6.26 -2.73
N GLU A 21 18.20 -6.92 -2.43
CA GLU A 21 18.25 -7.96 -1.39
C GLU A 21 18.96 -7.50 -0.12
N CYS A 22 19.77 -6.44 -0.18
CA CYS A 22 20.54 -5.96 0.96
C CYS A 22 20.04 -4.61 1.48
N VAL A 23 20.10 -4.44 2.80
CA VAL A 23 19.70 -3.21 3.48
C VAL A 23 20.52 -2.02 3.00
N SER A 24 21.83 -2.20 2.77
CA SER A 24 22.71 -1.11 2.35
C SER A 24 22.31 -0.51 1.00
N GLU A 25 21.96 -1.34 0.01
CA GLU A 25 21.52 -0.86 -1.30
C GLU A 25 20.13 -0.19 -1.23
N PHE A 26 19.23 -0.74 -0.41
CA PHE A 26 17.94 -0.10 -0.15
C PHE A 26 18.13 1.28 0.48
N MET A 27 18.97 1.39 1.51
CA MET A 27 19.24 2.66 2.19
C MET A 27 19.99 3.65 1.31
N ASP A 28 20.91 3.20 0.46
CA ASP A 28 21.55 4.04 -0.55
C ASP A 28 20.51 4.66 -1.49
N PHE A 29 19.57 3.86 -1.98
CA PHE A 29 18.46 4.39 -2.77
C PHE A 29 17.59 5.38 -1.98
N VAL A 30 17.23 5.05 -0.74
CA VAL A 30 16.39 5.91 0.11
C VAL A 30 17.05 7.26 0.43
N CYS A 31 18.36 7.28 0.63
CA CYS A 31 19.08 8.48 1.06
C CYS A 31 19.67 9.30 -0.11
N SER A 32 19.96 8.66 -1.24
CA SER A 32 20.76 9.26 -2.31
C SER A 32 20.25 8.89 -3.71
N GLY A 33 19.15 8.15 -3.82
CA GLY A 33 18.53 7.84 -5.09
C GLY A 33 17.97 9.06 -5.81
N ASP A 34 17.85 8.95 -7.13
CA ASP A 34 17.11 9.94 -7.92
C ASP A 34 15.60 9.72 -7.73
N HIS A 35 15.01 10.52 -6.86
CA HIS A 35 13.59 10.39 -6.53
C HIS A 35 12.66 11.10 -7.53
N SER A 36 13.16 11.93 -8.45
CA SER A 36 12.30 12.81 -9.26
C SER A 36 11.61 12.13 -10.45
N LYS A 37 11.69 10.81 -10.57
CA LYS A 37 11.31 10.09 -11.80
C LYS A 37 10.21 9.05 -11.62
N GLY A 38 9.67 8.90 -10.41
CA GLY A 38 8.64 7.89 -10.15
C GLY A 38 9.19 6.47 -10.30
N HIS A 39 10.25 6.15 -9.55
CA HIS A 39 10.79 4.81 -9.36
C HIS A 39 10.28 4.17 -8.06
N ILE A 40 10.12 2.85 -8.09
CA ILE A 40 9.92 2.04 -6.89
C ILE A 40 11.20 1.23 -6.66
N CYS A 41 11.72 1.27 -5.43
CA CYS A 41 12.75 0.35 -4.94
C CYS A 41 12.15 -0.54 -3.84
N THR A 42 12.29 -1.86 -3.94
CA THR A 42 11.73 -2.83 -3.00
C THR A 42 12.86 -3.64 -2.37
N LEU A 43 12.87 -3.71 -1.04
CA LEU A 43 13.71 -4.61 -0.25
C LEU A 43 12.91 -5.87 0.09
N SER A 44 13.32 -7.00 -0.50
CA SER A 44 12.77 -8.32 -0.16
C SER A 44 12.93 -8.61 1.33
N ASP A 45 11.88 -9.09 1.99
CA ASP A 45 11.90 -9.41 3.43
C ASP A 45 12.41 -8.24 4.30
N GLY A 46 12.16 -7.01 3.82
CA GLY A 46 12.63 -5.77 4.45
C GLY A 46 12.16 -5.60 5.89
N ILE A 47 10.97 -6.08 6.25
CA ILE A 47 10.46 -6.03 7.64
C ILE A 47 11.44 -6.75 8.57
N ALA A 48 11.80 -7.99 8.25
CA ALA A 48 12.75 -8.77 9.05
C ALA A 48 14.17 -8.19 8.99
N LYS A 49 14.65 -7.83 7.79
CA LYS A 49 16.01 -7.29 7.59
C LYS A 49 16.23 -5.95 8.31
N LEU A 50 15.20 -5.13 8.44
CA LEU A 50 15.20 -3.85 9.16
C LEU A 50 14.72 -4.01 10.62
N LYS A 51 14.45 -5.23 11.09
CA LYS A 51 14.00 -5.54 12.46
C LYS A 51 12.71 -4.80 12.85
N LEU A 52 11.77 -4.72 11.93
CA LEU A 52 10.48 -4.04 12.08
C LEU A 52 9.36 -4.99 12.51
N ASP A 53 9.62 -6.28 12.70
CA ASP A 53 8.58 -7.29 12.99
C ASP A 53 7.74 -6.97 14.22
N ALA A 54 8.36 -6.40 15.24
CA ALA A 54 7.72 -5.99 16.49
C ALA A 54 7.30 -4.51 16.50
N SER A 55 7.38 -3.83 15.35
CA SER A 55 7.07 -2.39 15.28
C SER A 55 5.57 -2.11 15.35
N ILE A 56 4.73 -2.98 14.78
CA ILE A 56 3.27 -2.87 14.82
C ILE A 56 2.70 -3.67 16.00
N PRO A 57 1.59 -3.23 16.63
CA PRO A 57 0.99 -3.99 17.72
C PRO A 57 0.60 -5.42 17.30
N ALA A 58 1.02 -6.40 18.10
CA ALA A 58 0.89 -7.82 17.76
C ALA A 58 -0.58 -8.26 17.66
N THR A 59 -1.47 -7.65 18.46
CA THR A 59 -2.92 -7.93 18.41
C THR A 59 -3.51 -7.57 17.05
N LEU A 60 -3.09 -6.44 16.46
CA LEU A 60 -3.53 -6.01 15.13
C LEU A 60 -3.14 -7.02 14.06
N LEU A 61 -1.87 -7.45 14.07
CA LEU A 61 -1.37 -8.43 13.10
C LEU A 61 -2.07 -9.78 13.27
N GLN A 62 -2.33 -10.20 14.52
CA GLN A 62 -3.06 -11.44 14.80
C GLN A 62 -4.51 -11.36 14.31
N ALA A 63 -5.21 -10.27 14.59
CA ALA A 63 -6.58 -10.05 14.14
C ALA A 63 -6.66 -10.02 12.60
N CYS A 64 -5.73 -9.33 11.93
CA CYS A 64 -5.66 -9.29 10.47
C CYS A 64 -5.39 -10.64 9.82
N ARG A 65 -4.68 -11.57 10.49
CA ARG A 65 -4.46 -12.94 9.99
C ARG A 65 -5.70 -13.82 10.12
N GLY A 66 -6.50 -13.59 11.16
CA GLY A 66 -7.64 -14.43 11.51
C GLY A 66 -8.96 -14.04 10.86
N LYS A 67 -9.05 -12.85 10.24
CA LYS A 67 -10.30 -12.28 9.73
C LYS A 67 -10.28 -12.07 8.22
N SER A 68 -11.44 -12.19 7.60
CA SER A 68 -11.66 -11.81 6.20
C SER A 68 -11.99 -10.33 6.03
N SER A 69 -12.50 -9.67 7.07
CA SER A 69 -12.88 -8.25 7.04
C SER A 69 -11.84 -7.38 7.74
N SER A 70 -11.44 -6.28 7.09
CA SER A 70 -10.60 -5.24 7.69
C SER A 70 -11.28 -4.56 8.89
N VAL A 71 -12.59 -4.31 8.81
CA VAL A 71 -13.37 -3.75 9.93
C VAL A 71 -13.32 -4.65 11.16
N GLU A 72 -13.65 -5.94 11.03
CA GLU A 72 -13.56 -6.91 12.13
C GLU A 72 -12.16 -6.99 12.72
N ALA A 73 -11.12 -7.01 11.87
CA ALA A 73 -9.74 -7.10 12.33
C ALA A 73 -9.33 -5.88 13.18
N VAL A 74 -9.65 -4.66 12.72
CA VAL A 74 -9.31 -3.43 13.44
C VAL A 74 -10.14 -3.29 14.71
N LEU A 75 -11.45 -3.60 14.65
CA LEU A 75 -12.32 -3.54 15.81
C LEU A 75 -11.89 -4.50 16.92
N GLU A 76 -11.51 -5.74 16.57
CA GLU A 76 -10.97 -6.71 17.52
C GLU A 76 -9.69 -6.21 18.19
N ALA A 77 -8.78 -5.62 17.40
CA ALA A 77 -7.53 -5.10 17.93
C ALA A 77 -7.74 -3.91 18.90
N ILE A 78 -8.67 -2.99 18.57
CA ILE A 78 -9.08 -1.90 19.48
C ILE A 78 -9.64 -2.47 20.78
N GLN A 79 -10.52 -3.48 20.71
CA GLN A 79 -11.13 -4.10 21.89
C GLN A 79 -10.12 -4.82 22.79
N GLN A 80 -9.06 -5.40 22.21
CA GLN A 80 -8.03 -6.12 22.97
C GLN A 80 -6.99 -5.20 23.62
N GLU A 81 -6.58 -4.13 22.92
CA GLU A 81 -5.55 -3.22 23.45
C GLU A 81 -6.10 -2.13 24.37
N GLY A 82 -7.40 -1.85 24.29
CA GLY A 82 -8.07 -0.84 25.13
C GLY A 82 -7.57 0.60 24.87
N GLY A 83 -6.81 0.81 23.79
CA GLY A 83 -6.28 2.12 23.42
C GLY A 83 -7.19 2.82 22.41
N PRO A 84 -7.42 4.15 22.54
CA PRO A 84 -8.11 4.90 21.52
C PRO A 84 -7.22 4.96 20.26
N TRP A 85 -7.72 4.40 19.17
CA TRP A 85 -7.12 4.53 17.85
C TRP A 85 -7.94 5.51 17.02
N THR A 86 -7.27 6.25 16.15
CA THR A 86 -7.91 7.14 15.18
C THR A 86 -7.59 6.67 13.77
N GLY A 87 -8.45 7.03 12.83
CA GLY A 87 -8.29 6.69 11.42
C GLY A 87 -9.52 7.03 10.61
N GLU A 88 -9.39 6.78 9.31
CA GLU A 88 -10.44 7.00 8.32
C GLU A 88 -11.02 5.63 7.91
N LEU A 89 -12.34 5.57 7.74
CA LEU A 89 -13.02 4.38 7.27
C LEU A 89 -13.67 4.71 5.93
N PHE A 90 -13.17 4.07 4.89
CA PHE A 90 -13.71 4.17 3.55
C PHE A 90 -14.41 2.89 3.14
N TRP A 91 -15.47 3.04 2.34
CA TRP A 91 -16.15 1.94 1.71
C TRP A 91 -16.54 2.29 0.28
N TRP A 92 -16.83 1.27 -0.53
CA TRP A 92 -17.21 1.43 -1.92
C TRP A 92 -18.63 0.90 -2.09
N PRO A 93 -19.59 1.73 -2.51
CA PRO A 93 -20.90 1.24 -2.88
C PRO A 93 -20.82 0.16 -3.97
N PRO A 94 -21.73 -0.82 -3.98
CA PRO A 94 -21.71 -1.89 -4.97
C PRO A 94 -21.70 -1.35 -6.40
N GLY A 95 -20.70 -1.77 -7.18
CA GLY A 95 -20.53 -1.34 -8.58
C GLY A 95 -19.80 0.00 -8.77
N GLU A 96 -19.56 0.76 -7.70
CA GLU A 96 -18.86 2.06 -7.78
C GLU A 96 -17.34 1.88 -7.69
N SER A 97 -16.60 2.76 -8.38
CA SER A 97 -15.14 2.91 -8.28
C SER A 97 -14.72 4.00 -7.28
N HIS A 98 -15.64 4.91 -6.96
CA HIS A 98 -15.44 5.96 -5.97
C HIS A 98 -15.84 5.48 -4.58
N ARG A 99 -15.09 5.97 -3.60
CA ARG A 99 -15.31 5.65 -2.18
C ARG A 99 -16.22 6.67 -1.52
N GLU A 100 -16.89 6.23 -0.48
CA GLU A 100 -17.52 7.08 0.52
C GLU A 100 -16.76 6.97 1.85
N GLU A 101 -16.72 8.06 2.59
CA GLU A 101 -16.15 8.10 3.95
C GLU A 101 -17.25 7.92 4.99
N VAL A 102 -17.00 7.09 6.00
CA VAL A 102 -17.87 6.97 7.17
C VAL A 102 -17.50 8.06 8.19
N CYS A 103 -18.31 9.11 8.27
CA CYS A 103 -18.07 10.25 9.15
C CYS A 103 -18.20 9.89 10.65
N GLY A 104 -17.38 10.53 11.48
CA GLY A 104 -17.40 10.42 12.95
C GLY A 104 -16.06 10.79 13.59
N ASP A 105 -16.06 11.03 14.90
CA ASP A 105 -14.85 11.41 15.64
C ASP A 105 -14.05 10.20 16.12
N ASP A 106 -14.74 9.14 16.57
CA ASP A 106 -14.12 7.91 17.06
C ASP A 106 -14.13 6.78 16.02
N LEU A 107 -12.99 6.12 15.84
CA LEU A 107 -12.86 5.03 14.87
C LEU A 107 -13.65 3.78 15.29
N GLY A 108 -13.68 3.44 16.58
CA GLY A 108 -14.48 2.32 17.09
C GLY A 108 -15.96 2.51 16.76
N ASP A 109 -16.49 3.71 16.98
CA ASP A 109 -17.87 4.06 16.64
C ASP A 109 -18.14 4.02 15.13
N LYS A 110 -17.19 4.42 14.28
CA LYS A 110 -17.31 4.27 12.81
C LYS A 110 -17.42 2.79 12.44
N LEU A 111 -16.54 1.96 12.98
CA LEU A 111 -16.48 0.52 12.72
C LEU A 111 -17.74 -0.22 13.21
N LEU A 112 -18.28 0.15 14.37
CA LEU A 112 -19.51 -0.44 14.92
C LEU A 112 -20.77 -0.06 14.12
N ARG A 113 -20.81 1.15 13.56
CA ARG A 113 -21.92 1.64 12.73
C ARG A 113 -21.92 1.04 11.33
N TYR A 114 -20.74 0.73 10.78
CA TYR A 114 -20.63 0.14 9.46
C TYR A 114 -21.04 -1.34 9.48
N ARG A 115 -22.24 -1.64 8.99
CA ARG A 115 -22.92 -2.93 9.16
C ARG A 115 -23.08 -3.85 7.96
N PRO A 116 -22.66 -3.56 6.72
CA PRO A 116 -22.40 -4.62 5.76
C PRO A 116 -20.91 -4.99 5.83
N PHE A 117 -20.53 -5.86 6.77
CA PHE A 117 -19.18 -6.48 6.84
C PHE A 117 -18.80 -7.29 5.59
N SER A 118 -19.74 -7.47 4.66
CA SER A 118 -19.55 -8.15 3.39
C SER A 118 -18.94 -7.26 2.29
N GLU A 119 -18.99 -5.94 2.43
CA GLU A 119 -18.47 -5.02 1.41
C GLU A 119 -16.99 -4.70 1.65
N PRO A 120 -16.22 -4.44 0.56
CA PRO A 120 -14.82 -4.07 0.69
C PRO A 120 -14.71 -2.72 1.40
N CYS A 121 -14.12 -2.76 2.58
CA CYS A 121 -13.82 -1.61 3.40
C CYS A 121 -12.30 -1.42 3.51
N TYR A 122 -11.89 -0.17 3.71
CA TYR A 122 -10.50 0.22 3.84
C TYR A 122 -10.37 1.17 5.03
N VAL A 123 -9.61 0.74 6.03
CA VAL A 123 -9.22 1.58 7.15
C VAL A 123 -7.90 2.23 6.77
N ALA A 124 -7.91 3.55 6.62
CA ALA A 124 -6.75 4.34 6.27
C ALA A 124 -6.29 5.18 7.46
N GLU A 125 -5.04 5.63 7.38
CA GLU A 125 -4.44 6.53 8.36
C GLU A 125 -4.56 6.07 9.82
N LEU A 126 -4.55 4.75 10.05
CA LEU A 126 -4.68 4.18 11.38
C LEU A 126 -3.49 4.60 12.24
N ARG A 127 -3.77 5.21 13.39
CA ARG A 127 -2.77 5.76 14.33
C ARG A 127 -3.33 5.76 15.76
N GLY A 128 -2.46 5.90 16.76
CA GLY A 128 -2.89 6.11 18.15
C GLY A 128 -3.59 7.47 18.30
N ALA A 129 -4.54 7.61 19.22
CA ALA A 129 -5.18 8.90 19.47
C ALA A 129 -4.28 9.89 20.21
N GLU A 130 -3.28 9.39 20.93
CA GLU A 130 -2.31 10.19 21.65
C GLU A 130 -0.94 10.12 20.99
N ARG A 131 -0.25 11.25 20.95
CA ARG A 131 1.16 11.31 20.53
C ARG A 131 2.04 10.85 21.68
N LEU A 132 2.67 9.69 21.51
CA LEU A 132 3.56 9.10 22.50
C LEU A 132 5.03 9.27 22.09
N PRO A 133 5.97 9.34 23.03
CA PRO A 133 7.40 9.29 22.72
C PRO A 133 7.75 7.97 22.03
N ARG A 134 8.37 8.02 20.85
CA ARG A 134 8.94 6.85 20.16
C ARG A 134 10.40 7.09 19.82
N GLY A 135 11.25 6.08 20.05
CA GLY A 135 12.67 6.13 19.73
C GLY A 135 13.37 7.39 20.25
N SER A 136 13.84 8.24 19.33
CA SER A 136 14.67 9.43 19.52
C SER A 136 14.00 10.64 20.21
N HIS A 137 13.11 10.43 21.17
CA HIS A 137 12.33 11.47 21.89
C HIS A 137 11.29 12.24 21.05
N GLU A 138 10.97 11.76 19.85
CA GLU A 138 9.92 12.35 19.03
C GLU A 138 8.54 11.93 19.54
N LEU A 139 7.64 12.90 19.69
CA LEU A 139 6.23 12.62 19.96
C LEU A 139 5.51 12.30 18.65
N THR A 140 4.97 11.09 18.54
CA THR A 140 4.28 10.62 17.34
C THR A 140 3.07 9.78 17.73
N ASP A 141 2.01 9.88 16.94
CA ASP A 141 0.81 9.06 17.01
C ASP A 141 0.90 7.80 16.13
N THR A 142 1.99 7.60 15.39
CA THR A 142 2.13 6.44 14.50
C THR A 142 2.03 5.09 15.24
N LEU A 143 1.49 4.09 14.54
CA LEU A 143 1.35 2.73 15.09
C LEU A 143 2.71 2.05 15.27
N THR A 144 3.69 2.38 14.42
CA THR A 144 5.00 1.74 14.45
C THR A 144 5.86 2.28 15.57
N SER A 145 6.29 1.41 16.49
CA SER A 145 7.21 1.76 17.57
C SER A 145 8.65 2.00 17.10
N VAL A 146 9.03 1.38 15.97
CA VAL A 146 10.33 1.49 15.28
C VAL A 146 10.05 1.62 13.78
N ASP A 147 10.86 2.40 13.06
CA ASP A 147 10.72 2.60 11.62
C ASP A 147 12.06 2.49 10.88
N VAL A 148 12.03 2.49 9.54
CA VAL A 148 13.21 2.47 8.67
C VAL A 148 14.20 3.58 9.02
N LYS A 149 13.70 4.76 9.42
CA LYS A 149 14.56 5.88 9.86
C LYS A 149 15.43 5.55 11.07
N ASP A 150 14.99 4.60 11.92
CA ASP A 150 15.73 4.16 13.09
C ASP A 150 16.81 3.12 12.72
N SER A 151 16.77 2.59 11.48
CA SER A 151 17.71 1.60 10.96
C SER A 151 18.84 2.19 10.10
N GLY A 152 18.79 3.50 9.83
CA GLY A 152 19.64 4.17 8.85
C GLY A 152 20.31 5.46 9.35
N PRO A 153 21.01 6.19 8.46
CA PRO A 153 21.51 7.51 8.78
C PRO A 153 20.33 8.47 9.08
N ARG A 154 20.57 9.46 9.94
CA ARG A 154 19.55 10.46 10.28
C ARG A 154 19.22 11.31 9.05
N LEU A 155 18.03 11.09 8.50
CA LEU A 155 17.48 11.93 7.43
C LEU A 155 16.86 13.20 8.03
N PRO A 156 17.01 14.36 7.37
CA PRO A 156 16.58 15.65 7.92
C PRO A 156 15.05 15.75 8.10
N PHE A 157 14.29 15.00 7.31
CA PHE A 157 12.84 14.91 7.43
C PHE A 157 12.37 13.48 7.09
N TRP A 158 11.58 12.87 7.96
CA TRP A 158 11.02 11.53 7.77
C TRP A 158 9.79 11.31 8.65
N ASP A 159 8.64 11.11 8.03
CA ASP A 159 7.41 10.70 8.70
C ASP A 159 7.41 9.19 8.99
N ARG A 160 7.00 8.80 10.20
CA ARG A 160 6.92 7.39 10.61
C ARG A 160 5.75 6.64 9.93
N GLY A 161 4.81 7.39 9.36
CA GLY A 161 3.71 6.90 8.54
C GLY A 161 2.59 6.22 9.33
N HIS A 162 1.41 6.16 8.70
CA HIS A 162 0.21 5.58 9.30
C HIS A 162 0.00 4.10 8.91
N GLY A 163 -0.90 3.43 9.62
CA GLY A 163 -1.37 2.08 9.31
C GLY A 163 -2.49 2.07 8.27
N PHE A 164 -2.51 1.02 7.45
CA PHE A 164 -3.56 0.83 6.45
C PHE A 164 -4.01 -0.63 6.45
N VAL A 165 -5.31 -0.87 6.60
CA VAL A 165 -5.91 -2.21 6.68
C VAL A 165 -7.04 -2.31 5.66
N GLY A 166 -6.89 -3.22 4.70
CA GLY A 166 -7.85 -3.44 3.63
C GLY A 166 -8.06 -4.92 3.36
N ALA A 167 -9.27 -5.27 2.93
CA ALA A 167 -9.56 -6.57 2.35
C ALA A 167 -9.13 -6.60 0.88
N ALA A 168 -9.26 -7.77 0.25
CA ALA A 168 -9.08 -7.90 -1.18
C ALA A 168 -10.00 -6.97 -1.97
N GLY A 169 -9.46 -6.30 -2.98
CA GLY A 169 -10.22 -5.35 -3.79
C GLY A 169 -10.62 -4.08 -3.03
N SER A 170 -10.00 -3.78 -1.89
CA SER A 170 -10.02 -2.46 -1.27
C SER A 170 -8.63 -1.84 -1.28
N GLY A 171 -8.55 -0.53 -1.07
CA GLY A 171 -7.30 0.21 -1.19
C GLY A 171 -7.53 1.71 -1.21
N LEU A 172 -6.46 2.45 -1.50
CA LEU A 172 -6.57 3.88 -1.77
C LEU A 172 -6.71 4.08 -3.27
N GLY A 173 -7.73 4.82 -3.70
CA GLY A 173 -7.91 5.18 -5.10
C GLY A 173 -6.71 5.98 -5.62
N LEU A 174 -6.58 6.12 -6.94
CA LEU A 174 -5.49 6.87 -7.55
C LEU A 174 -5.47 8.31 -7.02
N HIS A 175 -4.40 8.70 -6.37
CA HIS A 175 -4.27 10.01 -5.74
C HIS A 175 -2.84 10.52 -5.90
N VAL A 176 -2.63 11.75 -5.45
CA VAL A 176 -1.29 12.27 -5.21
C VAL A 176 -1.14 12.36 -3.71
N ASP A 177 -0.02 11.87 -3.18
CA ASP A 177 0.24 12.02 -1.75
C ASP A 177 0.29 13.51 -1.35
N GLN A 178 0.18 13.88 -0.09
CA GLN A 178 0.31 15.30 0.31
C GLN A 178 1.75 15.73 0.54
N ALA A 179 2.70 14.80 0.42
CA ALA A 179 4.10 14.97 0.77
C ALA A 179 5.04 15.02 -0.45
N TRP A 180 5.88 16.05 -0.52
CA TRP A 180 6.90 16.20 -1.58
C TRP A 180 8.12 15.28 -1.45
N TRP A 181 8.11 14.36 -0.48
CA TRP A 181 9.16 13.38 -0.28
C TRP A 181 8.72 11.98 -0.73
N SER A 182 9.68 11.07 -0.81
CA SER A 182 9.44 9.66 -1.12
C SER A 182 8.75 8.96 0.05
N ASN A 183 7.78 8.11 -0.27
CA ASN A 183 7.05 7.33 0.73
C ASN A 183 7.69 5.98 0.97
N ILE A 184 7.57 5.49 2.21
CA ILE A 184 8.14 4.22 2.62
C ILE A 184 7.01 3.31 3.06
N ALA A 185 6.68 2.36 2.21
CA ALA A 185 5.64 1.38 2.46
C ALA A 185 6.24 0.14 3.15
N LYS A 186 5.60 -0.27 4.25
CA LYS A 186 5.94 -1.44 5.05
C LYS A 186 4.82 -2.47 4.90
N ASN A 187 5.04 -3.53 4.12
CA ASN A 187 3.98 -4.48 3.81
C ASN A 187 4.00 -5.69 4.75
N PHE A 188 3.36 -5.58 5.92
CA PHE A 188 3.39 -6.62 6.95
C PHE A 188 2.62 -7.90 6.56
N LEU A 189 1.47 -7.76 5.90
CA LEU A 189 0.56 -8.85 5.57
C LEU A 189 -0.05 -8.65 4.19
N GLY A 190 -0.47 -9.75 3.55
CA GLY A 190 -1.11 -9.74 2.25
C GLY A 190 -0.20 -9.30 1.11
N TYR A 191 -0.76 -9.34 -0.11
CA TYR A 191 -0.09 -8.86 -1.32
C TYR A 191 -0.70 -7.54 -1.74
N LYS A 192 0.14 -6.58 -2.11
CA LYS A 192 -0.29 -5.25 -2.58
C LYS A 192 0.32 -4.96 -3.93
N LEU A 193 -0.51 -4.53 -4.86
CA LEU A 193 -0.07 -4.02 -6.14
C LEU A 193 0.00 -2.50 -6.06
N VAL A 194 1.18 -1.95 -6.35
CA VAL A 194 1.46 -0.51 -6.27
C VAL A 194 1.98 -0.06 -7.62
N ALA A 195 1.28 0.90 -8.23
CA ALA A 195 1.72 1.55 -9.44
C ALA A 195 1.99 3.04 -9.16
N ILE A 196 3.03 3.57 -9.80
CA ILE A 196 3.33 5.00 -9.79
C ILE A 196 3.50 5.52 -11.21
N TRP A 197 3.13 6.77 -11.38
CA TRP A 197 3.25 7.49 -12.64
C TRP A 197 4.27 8.60 -12.51
N GLY A 198 5.00 8.83 -13.60
CA GLY A 198 6.00 9.88 -13.67
C GLY A 198 5.39 11.29 -13.61
N PRO A 199 6.27 12.29 -13.44
CA PRO A 199 5.93 13.71 -13.50
C PRO A 199 5.05 14.06 -14.71
N GLY A 200 4.05 14.91 -14.50
CA GLY A 200 3.20 15.42 -15.58
C GLY A 200 2.23 14.41 -16.22
N SER A 201 2.14 13.18 -15.69
CA SER A 201 1.18 12.19 -16.22
C SER A 201 -0.28 12.69 -16.11
N PRO A 202 -1.10 12.60 -17.16
CA PRO A 202 -2.51 13.03 -17.16
C PRO A 202 -3.44 12.02 -16.47
N VAL A 203 -2.89 10.99 -15.81
CA VAL A 203 -3.66 9.87 -15.24
C VAL A 203 -4.73 10.31 -14.23
N LEU A 204 -4.50 11.40 -13.49
CA LEU A 204 -5.47 11.92 -12.53
C LEU A 204 -6.69 12.53 -13.20
N ASP A 205 -6.53 13.12 -14.39
CA ASP A 205 -7.64 13.70 -15.13
C ASP A 205 -8.60 12.62 -15.63
N THR A 206 -8.09 11.39 -15.76
CA THR A 206 -8.85 10.23 -16.26
C THR A 206 -9.39 9.35 -15.15
N CYS A 207 -8.58 9.06 -14.12
CA CYS A 207 -8.91 8.07 -13.08
C CYS A 207 -8.71 8.60 -11.66
N GLY A 208 -8.60 9.91 -11.46
CA GLY A 208 -8.36 10.51 -10.14
C GLY A 208 -9.44 10.11 -9.12
N GLY A 209 -9.00 9.62 -7.97
CA GLY A 209 -9.86 9.13 -6.89
C GLY A 209 -10.48 7.75 -7.13
N GLU A 210 -10.30 7.14 -8.31
CA GLU A 210 -10.85 5.82 -8.60
C GLU A 210 -10.02 4.72 -7.96
N LEU A 211 -10.71 3.73 -7.39
CA LEU A 211 -10.11 2.46 -7.02
C LEU A 211 -9.99 1.56 -8.26
N PHE A 212 -8.78 1.05 -8.48
CA PHE A 212 -8.50 0.07 -9.51
C PHE A 212 -8.89 -1.29 -8.92
N ARG A 213 -10.02 -1.83 -9.37
CA ARG A 213 -10.59 -3.10 -8.91
C ARG A 213 -11.13 -3.85 -10.11
N LYS A 214 -11.05 -5.17 -10.08
CA LYS A 214 -11.63 -6.01 -11.14
C LYS A 214 -13.17 -5.90 -11.19
N PRO A 215 -13.77 -5.94 -12.39
CA PRO A 215 -13.09 -5.82 -13.69
C PRO A 215 -12.61 -4.37 -13.91
N LEU A 216 -11.41 -4.21 -14.47
CA LEU A 216 -10.87 -2.89 -14.76
C LEU A 216 -11.61 -2.25 -15.94
N SER A 217 -11.87 -0.95 -15.85
CA SER A 217 -12.39 -0.19 -17.00
C SER A 217 -11.32 -0.03 -18.09
N CYS A 218 -11.73 0.27 -19.32
CA CYS A 218 -10.78 0.60 -20.39
C CYS A 218 -9.88 1.80 -20.05
N GLY A 219 -10.41 2.76 -19.27
CA GLY A 219 -9.64 3.91 -18.78
C GLY A 219 -8.58 3.49 -17.77
N GLN A 220 -8.95 2.62 -16.83
CA GLN A 220 -8.03 2.08 -15.82
C GLN A 220 -6.94 1.21 -16.43
N LEU A 221 -7.27 0.37 -17.42
CA LEU A 221 -6.28 -0.43 -18.15
C LEU A 221 -5.23 0.46 -18.83
N LYS A 222 -5.67 1.45 -19.61
CA LYS A 222 -4.78 2.42 -20.28
C LYS A 222 -3.94 3.21 -19.28
N SER A 223 -4.55 3.59 -18.15
CA SER A 223 -3.84 4.26 -17.06
C SER A 223 -2.73 3.39 -16.48
N LEU A 224 -2.99 2.11 -16.21
CA LEU A 224 -1.95 1.16 -15.74
C LEU A 224 -0.87 0.92 -16.78
N GLU A 225 -1.24 0.79 -18.06
CA GLU A 225 -0.29 0.71 -19.17
C GLU A 225 0.63 1.93 -19.23
N ALA A 226 0.16 3.10 -18.78
CA ALA A 226 0.94 4.34 -18.72
C ALA A 226 1.76 4.52 -17.43
N ALA A 227 1.68 3.58 -16.47
CA ALA A 227 2.50 3.64 -15.25
C ALA A 227 3.98 3.71 -15.59
N SER A 228 4.78 4.38 -14.75
CA SER A 228 6.24 4.43 -14.89
C SER A 228 6.90 3.25 -14.20
N SER A 229 6.39 2.87 -13.04
CA SER A 229 6.86 1.72 -12.29
C SER A 229 5.71 1.01 -11.60
N VAL A 230 5.78 -0.32 -11.57
CA VAL A 230 4.82 -1.15 -10.85
C VAL A 230 5.54 -2.18 -9.99
N ALA A 231 5.04 -2.39 -8.78
CA ALA A 231 5.53 -3.35 -7.82
C ALA A 231 4.39 -4.24 -7.32
N LEU A 232 4.65 -5.55 -7.23
CA LEU A 232 3.88 -6.43 -6.37
C LEU A 232 4.65 -6.61 -5.05
N LEU A 233 4.15 -5.99 -4.00
CA LEU A 233 4.69 -6.11 -2.65
C LEU A 233 4.17 -7.39 -2.01
N ARG A 234 5.09 -8.23 -1.53
CA ARG A 234 4.78 -9.46 -0.80
C ARG A 234 4.73 -9.18 0.71
N PRO A 235 4.12 -10.06 1.52
CA PRO A 235 4.26 -9.97 2.96
C PRO A 235 5.73 -9.95 3.35
N GLY A 236 6.13 -9.00 4.19
CA GLY A 236 7.52 -8.79 4.62
C GLY A 236 8.32 -7.81 3.77
N ASP A 237 7.88 -7.43 2.56
CA ASP A 237 8.60 -6.47 1.72
C ASP A 237 8.50 -5.04 2.31
N VAL A 238 9.56 -4.25 2.09
CA VAL A 238 9.58 -2.79 2.33
C VAL A 238 9.87 -2.09 1.02
N ALA A 239 9.16 -1.01 0.70
CA ALA A 239 9.30 -0.29 -0.56
C ALA A 239 9.51 1.21 -0.34
N CYS A 240 10.40 1.80 -1.14
CA CYS A 240 10.53 3.24 -1.30
C CYS A 240 9.86 3.64 -2.62
N LEU A 241 8.86 4.52 -2.52
CA LEU A 241 8.06 5.04 -3.62
C LEU A 241 8.51 6.48 -3.86
N SER A 242 9.23 6.72 -4.94
CA SER A 242 9.83 8.04 -5.13
C SER A 242 8.83 9.10 -5.58
N GLY A 243 8.89 10.29 -4.97
CA GLY A 243 8.07 11.45 -5.29
C GLY A 243 8.70 12.46 -6.24
N ASP A 244 7.90 13.18 -7.03
CA ASP A 244 8.40 14.19 -7.96
C ASP A 244 8.85 15.49 -7.26
N VAL A 245 10.13 15.55 -6.88
CA VAL A 245 10.71 16.73 -6.22
C VAL A 245 10.87 17.93 -7.18
N LYS A 246 10.79 17.75 -8.51
CA LYS A 246 11.20 18.80 -9.47
C LYS A 246 10.13 19.84 -9.80
N PHE A 247 8.85 19.56 -9.55
CA PHE A 247 7.76 20.49 -9.89
C PHE A 247 6.87 20.90 -8.72
N GLY A 248 7.27 20.60 -7.48
CA GLY A 248 6.42 20.83 -6.31
C GLY A 248 5.15 19.97 -6.33
N GLN A 249 5.19 18.81 -7.00
CA GLN A 249 4.08 17.87 -7.05
C GLN A 249 4.47 16.51 -6.46
N PRO A 250 3.70 16.00 -5.48
CA PRO A 250 3.93 14.69 -4.87
C PRO A 250 3.78 13.51 -5.86
N PRO A 251 4.21 12.27 -5.51
CA PRO A 251 4.02 11.11 -6.38
C PRO A 251 2.54 10.80 -6.57
N LYS A 252 2.17 10.41 -7.79
CA LYS A 252 0.84 9.89 -8.12
C LYS A 252 0.83 8.38 -7.84
N LEU A 253 -0.01 7.94 -6.93
CA LEU A 253 -0.05 6.60 -6.36
C LEU A 253 -1.43 5.96 -6.53
N ALA A 254 -1.47 4.72 -7.02
CA ALA A 254 -2.62 3.84 -6.89
C ALA A 254 -2.16 2.57 -6.19
N THR A 255 -2.95 2.12 -5.20
CA THR A 255 -2.67 0.88 -4.47
C THR A 255 -3.90 -0.01 -4.49
N GLU A 256 -3.75 -1.22 -5.01
CA GLU A 256 -4.76 -2.29 -4.94
C GLU A 256 -4.27 -3.40 -4.01
N VAL A 257 -5.13 -3.90 -3.11
CA VAL A 257 -4.86 -5.09 -2.29
C VAL A 257 -5.41 -6.33 -2.99
N LEU A 258 -4.57 -7.33 -3.27
CA LEU A 258 -4.98 -8.55 -3.98
C LEU A 258 -5.28 -9.71 -3.00
N PRO A 259 -6.34 -10.53 -3.22
CA PRO A 259 -6.68 -11.68 -2.36
C PRO A 259 -5.65 -12.81 -2.39
N MET A 260 -5.42 -13.43 -1.23
CA MET A 260 -4.38 -14.46 -0.99
C MET A 260 -4.72 -15.87 -1.53
N ARG A 261 -5.99 -16.21 -1.78
CA ARG A 261 -6.37 -17.61 -2.06
C ARG A 261 -5.87 -18.16 -3.40
N GLU A 262 -5.40 -17.33 -4.32
CA GLU A 262 -4.86 -17.77 -5.62
C GLU A 262 -3.34 -17.59 -5.75
N ALA A 263 -2.68 -16.85 -4.85
CA ALA A 263 -1.28 -16.46 -5.00
C ALA A 263 -0.25 -17.47 -4.42
N VAL A 264 -0.68 -18.46 -3.65
CA VAL A 264 0.23 -19.26 -2.78
C VAL A 264 0.76 -20.55 -3.44
N GLN A 265 0.28 -20.96 -4.62
CA GLN A 265 0.78 -22.19 -5.25
C GLN A 265 1.70 -21.99 -6.45
N SER A 266 1.95 -20.75 -6.86
CA SER A 266 2.53 -20.48 -8.16
C SER A 266 3.87 -19.76 -8.02
N THR A 267 4.94 -20.31 -8.59
CA THR A 267 6.23 -19.63 -8.67
C THR A 267 6.06 -18.27 -9.34
N LEU A 268 6.93 -17.30 -9.03
CA LEU A 268 6.81 -15.91 -9.51
C LEU A 268 6.49 -15.73 -11.02
N PRO A 269 6.94 -16.62 -11.93
CA PRO A 269 6.45 -16.62 -13.30
C PRO A 269 4.93 -16.87 -13.38
N GLU A 270 4.39 -17.90 -12.74
CA GLU A 270 2.95 -18.21 -12.83
C GLU A 270 2.04 -17.14 -12.22
N LEU A 271 2.52 -16.33 -11.27
CA LEU A 271 1.75 -15.18 -10.75
C LEU A 271 1.57 -14.09 -11.82
N VAL A 272 2.58 -13.90 -12.67
CA VAL A 272 2.53 -13.04 -13.86
C VAL A 272 1.56 -13.63 -14.91
N ARG A 273 1.47 -14.97 -15.08
CA ARG A 273 0.42 -15.63 -15.89
C ARG A 273 -0.97 -15.58 -15.26
N ALA A 274 -1.09 -15.63 -13.94
CA ALA A 274 -2.37 -15.59 -13.24
C ALA A 274 -2.97 -14.20 -13.33
N VAL A 275 -2.18 -13.15 -13.16
CA VAL A 275 -2.67 -11.78 -13.36
C VAL A 275 -3.02 -11.52 -14.83
N ALA A 276 -2.33 -12.14 -15.79
CA ALA A 276 -2.70 -12.12 -17.21
C ALA A 276 -4.03 -12.80 -17.55
N ARG A 277 -4.21 -14.03 -17.05
CA ARG A 277 -5.42 -14.83 -17.26
C ARG A 277 -6.62 -14.22 -16.54
N LEU A 278 -6.39 -13.53 -15.43
CA LEU A 278 -7.42 -12.78 -14.70
C LEU A 278 -7.76 -11.43 -15.34
N LEU A 279 -6.97 -10.93 -16.31
CA LEU A 279 -7.23 -9.70 -17.05
C LEU A 279 -7.83 -9.95 -18.45
N TYR A 280 -7.80 -11.20 -18.95
CA TYR A 280 -8.31 -11.60 -20.27
C TYR A 280 -9.12 -12.91 -20.28
N SER A 281 -9.94 -13.17 -19.26
CA SER A 281 -10.98 -14.20 -19.41
C SER A 281 -12.23 -13.57 -20.04
N PRO A 282 -12.61 -13.91 -21.28
CA PRO A 282 -13.92 -13.55 -21.79
C PRO A 282 -14.98 -14.19 -20.90
N VAL A 283 -16.01 -13.41 -20.55
CA VAL A 283 -17.27 -13.93 -20.02
C VAL A 283 -17.83 -14.88 -21.09
N LEU A 284 -17.82 -16.17 -20.78
CA LEU A 284 -18.84 -17.12 -21.25
C LEU A 284 -19.81 -17.35 -20.09
#